data_AF-A0A6H5LIH2-F1
#
_entry.id   AF-A0A6H5LIH2-F1
#
_cell.length_a   1.000
_cell.length_b   1.000
_cell.length_c   1.000
_cell.angle_alpha   90.00
_cell.angle_beta   90.00
_cell.angle_gamma   90.00
#
_symmetry.space_group_name_H-M   'P 1'
#
loop_
_entity.id
_entity.type
_entity.pdbx_description
1 polymer ?
#
loop_
_entity_poly.entity_id
_entity_poly.type
_entity_poly.pdbx_seq_one_letter_code
_entity_poly.pdbx_strand_id
1 'polypeptide(L)'
;MNNNISNIVIDASSGDVAVKSMIKNIMPNLNESGILKTVHRVLGDYNGPKMSTRLMNGRLACAATLELCFEILDKMTGPLWRKWRENSGNAFKKALRERVERVRSSSQTEQLQLQPPPQPKPSQQVGIKTAVLQNALRSINIYGSVRIDDGLGKASVIDTVRLISPTASPEYAAQMFTRVLQKERDDGGKNPVPDANPPHPTPIADRVDYIRINGRGNVTPVSDAKTIVEIIWLLPSGAAKQFRRQSAETICRVLGGDISLCGEIEQRFAHLQATEEGRAYQSFMTDQGPAKKQRAAMPAWFDYATDEEKRAYISIEATTSIVLAKKALVLGDIDVFETCKMKLESVGQFDERAEIEFADRIKDVQRRVTRVDNMITAAPAADTSPVSVCVAMPVDDTIDPETGLLIATPKCSPSVRGPETSICVEAGKMGIGVGEKAGQVGKVVKRLYSERYGQEAGRKIPKRSTTFRGKPFSENTYYARDSDLIQRAIGLVCAPAATP
;
A
#
# COMPACT_ATOMS: atom_id res chain seq x y z
N MET A 1 28.25 -28.29 33.76
CA MET A 1 26.85 -28.37 33.28
C MET A 1 26.02 -27.46 34.19
N ASN A 2 25.25 -26.54 33.61
CA ASN A 2 24.47 -25.56 34.39
C ASN A 2 23.17 -26.23 34.86
N ASN A 3 23.09 -26.66 36.12
CA ASN A 3 21.87 -27.27 36.68
C ASN A 3 20.87 -26.20 37.18
N ASN A 4 20.89 -24.99 36.60
CA ASN A 4 19.99 -23.93 37.05
C ASN A 4 18.59 -24.17 36.48
N ILE A 5 17.84 -25.04 37.17
CA ILE A 5 16.49 -25.46 36.81
C ILE A 5 15.53 -24.26 36.76
N SER A 6 15.87 -23.22 37.53
CA SER A 6 15.91 -21.80 37.14
C SER A 6 15.19 -21.37 35.87
N ASN A 7 15.77 -21.80 34.76
CA ASN A 7 15.55 -21.25 33.44
C ASN A 7 14.57 -22.09 32.59
N ILE A 8 14.02 -23.17 33.15
CA ILE A 8 13.07 -24.04 32.46
C ILE A 8 11.68 -23.42 32.56
N VAL A 9 11.07 -23.22 31.40
CA VAL A 9 9.71 -22.66 31.28
C VAL A 9 8.70 -23.78 31.55
N ILE A 10 7.80 -23.55 32.49
CA ILE A 10 6.77 -24.50 32.94
C ILE A 10 5.43 -23.77 32.91
N ASP A 11 4.40 -24.41 32.38
CA ASP A 11 3.03 -23.90 32.38
C ASP A 11 2.46 -24.09 33.79
N ALA A 12 2.09 -22.99 34.43
CA ALA A 12 1.60 -23.03 35.81
C ALA A 12 0.25 -23.75 35.94
N SER A 13 -0.54 -23.76 34.86
CA SER A 13 -1.87 -24.37 34.85
C SER A 13 -1.83 -25.89 34.70
N SER A 14 -1.05 -26.40 33.74
CA SER A 14 -0.97 -27.84 33.46
C SER A 14 0.23 -28.54 34.09
N GLY A 15 1.28 -27.80 34.45
CA GLY A 15 2.58 -28.37 34.83
C GLY A 15 3.40 -28.86 33.64
N ASP A 16 2.98 -28.59 32.40
CA ASP A 16 3.74 -28.98 31.22
C ASP A 16 5.04 -28.19 31.10
N VAL A 17 6.07 -28.84 30.56
CA VAL A 17 7.42 -28.30 30.48
C VAL A 17 7.76 -27.98 29.03
N ALA A 18 8.33 -26.79 28.79
CA ALA A 18 8.82 -26.41 27.48
C ALA A 18 10.09 -27.20 27.14
N VAL A 19 9.96 -28.17 26.22
CA VAL A 19 10.98 -29.18 25.91
C VAL A 19 12.31 -28.55 25.47
N LYS A 20 12.24 -27.49 24.65
CA LYS A 20 13.45 -26.76 24.22
C LYS A 20 14.20 -26.14 25.39
N SER A 21 13.48 -25.50 26.33
CA SER A 21 14.10 -24.84 27.48
C SER A 21 14.78 -25.85 28.41
N MET A 22 14.17 -27.03 28.59
CA MET A 22 14.72 -28.14 29.36
C MET A 22 16.01 -28.68 28.74
N ILE A 23 15.99 -28.99 27.44
CA ILE A 23 17.16 -29.55 26.74
C ILE A 23 18.31 -28.55 26.70
N LYS A 24 18.02 -27.26 26.47
CA LYS A 24 19.02 -26.19 26.45
C LYS A 24 19.61 -25.92 27.84
N ASN A 25 18.88 -26.21 28.91
CA ASN A 25 19.40 -26.15 30.28
C ASN A 25 20.50 -27.19 30.51
N ILE A 26 20.29 -28.42 30.02
CA ILE A 26 21.23 -29.54 30.15
C ILE A 26 22.42 -29.38 29.19
N MET A 27 22.14 -29.06 27.93
CA MET A 27 23.11 -28.93 26.85
C MET A 27 22.99 -27.54 26.19
N PRO A 28 23.61 -26.49 26.77
CA PRO A 28 23.47 -25.11 26.29
C PRO A 28 24.04 -24.89 24.89
N ASN A 29 24.98 -25.73 24.47
CA ASN A 29 25.65 -25.63 23.17
C ASN A 29 24.88 -26.30 22.02
N LEU A 30 23.71 -26.91 22.28
CA LEU A 30 22.88 -27.48 21.22
C LEU A 30 22.17 -26.38 20.43
N ASN A 31 22.24 -26.49 19.10
CA ASN A 31 21.51 -25.61 18.19
C ASN A 31 19.99 -25.76 18.39
N GLU A 32 19.29 -24.64 18.61
CA GLU A 32 17.84 -24.60 18.85
C GLU A 32 17.00 -25.26 17.76
N SER A 33 17.45 -25.16 16.50
CA SER A 33 16.79 -25.78 15.34
C SER A 33 16.97 -27.30 15.29
N GLY A 34 18.06 -27.81 15.88
CA GLY A 34 18.37 -29.23 15.96
C GLY A 34 17.69 -29.94 17.13
N ILE A 35 17.39 -29.22 18.22
CA ILE A 35 16.80 -29.81 19.43
C ILE A 35 15.48 -30.53 19.12
N LEU A 36 14.52 -29.86 18.46
CA LEU A 36 13.23 -30.50 18.17
C LEU A 36 13.36 -31.66 17.17
N LYS A 37 14.23 -31.55 16.17
CA LYS A 37 14.48 -32.64 15.22
C LYS A 37 15.00 -33.89 15.93
N THR A 38 15.90 -33.72 16.89
CA THR A 38 16.42 -34.81 17.71
C THR A 38 15.33 -35.37 18.62
N VAL A 39 14.52 -34.52 19.27
CA VAL A 39 13.40 -34.99 20.10
C VAL A 39 12.39 -35.79 19.28
N HIS A 40 11.99 -35.31 18.10
CA HIS A 40 11.09 -36.05 17.21
C HIS A 40 11.69 -37.39 16.75
N ARG A 41 12.99 -37.44 16.47
CA ARG A 41 13.69 -38.68 16.12
C ARG A 41 13.71 -39.68 17.28
N VAL A 42 13.92 -39.17 18.49
CA VAL A 42 13.98 -39.96 19.73
C VAL A 42 12.60 -40.47 20.15
N LEU A 43 11.56 -39.71 19.83
CA LEU A 43 10.18 -40.14 20.03
C LEU A 43 9.69 -41.09 18.92
N GLY A 44 10.10 -40.93 17.66
CA GLY A 44 9.79 -41.90 16.58
C GLY A 44 8.31 -42.31 16.55
N ASP A 45 8.05 -43.64 16.53
CA ASP A 45 6.72 -44.27 16.60
C ASP A 45 6.18 -44.40 18.04
N TYR A 46 6.49 -43.46 18.92
CA TYR A 46 6.02 -43.50 20.30
C TYR A 46 4.49 -43.38 20.38
N ASN A 47 3.86 -44.44 20.89
CA ASN A 47 2.40 -44.57 21.05
C ASN A 47 1.84 -43.89 22.31
N GLY A 48 2.62 -43.08 23.01
CA GLY A 48 2.19 -42.38 24.23
C GLY A 48 1.78 -40.92 24.01
N PRO A 49 1.72 -40.10 25.09
CA PRO A 49 1.34 -38.70 25.02
C PRO A 49 2.20 -37.93 24.02
N LYS A 50 1.57 -37.17 23.13
CA LYS A 50 2.28 -36.34 22.15
C LYS A 50 2.63 -34.98 22.75
N MET A 51 3.74 -34.41 22.28
CA MET A 51 4.06 -33.01 22.57
C MET A 51 2.96 -32.11 21.97
N SER A 52 2.59 -31.05 22.69
CA SER A 52 1.60 -30.08 22.25
C SER A 52 2.24 -28.71 22.07
N THR A 53 1.80 -27.97 21.06
CA THR A 53 2.24 -26.57 20.88
C THR A 53 1.36 -25.69 21.76
N ARG A 54 1.95 -25.04 22.77
CA ARG A 54 1.23 -24.18 23.72
C ARG A 54 1.87 -22.81 23.84
N LEU A 55 1.07 -21.82 24.22
CA LEU A 55 1.55 -20.50 24.55
C LEU A 55 2.08 -20.51 25.99
N MET A 56 3.40 -20.48 26.17
CA MET A 56 4.06 -20.44 27.48
C MET A 56 4.88 -19.15 27.57
N ASN A 57 4.64 -18.34 28.61
CA ASN A 57 5.29 -17.03 28.79
C ASN A 57 5.23 -16.14 27.52
N GLY A 58 4.08 -16.12 26.84
CA GLY A 58 3.85 -15.30 25.64
C GLY A 58 4.58 -15.78 24.38
N ARG A 59 5.18 -16.98 24.37
CA ARG A 59 5.79 -17.59 23.19
C ARG A 59 5.20 -18.97 22.92
N LEU A 60 5.03 -19.31 21.64
CA LEU A 60 4.67 -20.68 21.26
C LEU A 60 5.85 -21.60 21.56
N ALA A 61 5.64 -22.53 22.47
CA ALA A 61 6.60 -23.52 22.90
C ALA A 61 6.05 -24.93 22.64
N CYS A 62 6.94 -25.84 22.25
CA CYS A 62 6.64 -27.26 22.23
C CYS A 62 6.69 -27.75 23.69
N ALA A 63 5.53 -28.06 24.23
CA ALA A 63 5.30 -28.44 25.62
C ALA A 63 5.04 -29.94 25.72
N ALA A 64 5.54 -30.55 26.78
CA ALA A 64 5.35 -31.96 27.08
C ALA A 64 4.98 -32.13 28.55
N THR A 65 4.24 -33.18 28.85
CA THR A 65 4.00 -33.58 30.24
C THR A 65 5.32 -33.95 30.91
N LEU A 66 5.38 -33.84 32.24
CA LEU A 66 6.59 -34.16 33.00
C LEU A 66 7.11 -35.58 32.71
N GLU A 67 6.22 -36.55 32.61
CA GLU A 67 6.57 -37.94 32.31
C GLU A 67 7.14 -38.10 30.89
N LEU A 68 6.53 -37.43 29.90
CA LEU A 68 7.08 -37.41 28.54
C LEU A 68 8.45 -36.73 28.49
N CYS A 69 8.68 -35.70 29.29
CA CYS A 69 10.00 -35.08 29.43
C CYS A 69 11.05 -36.06 29.97
N PHE A 70 10.71 -36.89 30.95
CA PHE A 70 11.63 -37.91 31.46
C PHE A 70 11.95 -38.97 30.41
N GLU A 71 10.93 -39.42 29.68
CA GLU A 71 11.13 -40.35 28.57
C GLU A 71 12.03 -39.79 27.47
N ILE A 72 11.81 -38.52 27.08
CA ILE A 72 12.68 -37.84 26.11
C ILE A 72 14.13 -37.89 26.60
N LEU A 73 14.38 -37.49 27.86
CA LEU A 73 15.73 -37.47 28.44
C LEU A 73 16.37 -38.87 28.53
N ASP A 74 15.57 -39.91 28.76
CA ASP A 74 16.04 -41.31 28.82
C ASP A 74 16.34 -41.90 27.45
N LYS A 75 15.65 -41.44 26.41
CA LYS A 75 15.88 -41.91 25.04
C LYS A 75 16.91 -41.06 24.28
N MET A 76 17.34 -39.90 24.79
CA MET A 76 18.45 -39.14 24.19
C MET A 76 19.74 -39.97 24.18
N THR A 77 20.34 -40.12 23.00
CA THR A 77 21.57 -40.90 22.78
C THR A 77 22.78 -40.01 22.52
N GLY A 78 23.97 -40.50 22.88
CA GLY A 78 25.25 -39.82 22.66
C GLY A 78 26.18 -39.83 23.88
N PRO A 79 27.49 -39.61 23.70
CA PRO A 79 28.46 -39.68 24.80
C PRO A 79 28.22 -38.61 25.88
N LEU A 80 27.82 -37.40 25.47
CA LEU A 80 27.50 -36.31 26.39
C LEU A 80 26.23 -36.58 27.22
N TRP A 81 25.21 -37.19 26.61
CA TRP A 81 23.96 -37.54 27.28
C TRP A 81 24.14 -38.68 28.28
N ARG A 82 24.96 -39.69 27.96
CA ARG A 82 25.35 -40.76 28.90
C ARG A 82 26.09 -40.20 30.11
N LYS A 83 27.13 -39.40 29.87
CA LYS A 83 27.91 -38.74 30.94
C LYS A 83 27.04 -37.84 31.82
N TRP A 84 26.09 -37.10 31.24
CA TRP A 84 25.14 -36.30 32.02
C TRP A 84 24.20 -37.17 32.86
N ARG A 85 23.67 -38.26 32.29
CA ARG A 85 22.73 -39.15 32.96
C ARG A 85 23.35 -39.80 34.19
N GLU A 86 24.58 -40.29 34.07
CA GLU A 86 25.37 -40.87 35.16
C GLU A 86 25.66 -39.84 36.26
N ASN A 87 26.05 -38.63 35.89
CA ASN A 87 26.51 -37.62 36.86
C ASN A 87 25.38 -36.82 37.52
N SER A 88 24.28 -36.58 36.82
CA SER A 88 23.27 -35.59 37.25
C SER A 88 21.84 -35.89 36.78
N GLY A 89 21.61 -36.97 36.02
CA GLY A 89 20.30 -37.25 35.43
C GLY A 89 19.19 -37.42 36.46
N ASN A 90 19.40 -38.30 37.44
CA ASN A 90 18.39 -38.56 38.48
C ASN A 90 18.15 -37.34 39.39
N ALA A 91 19.22 -36.63 39.77
CA ALA A 91 19.12 -35.41 40.55
C ALA A 91 18.35 -34.31 39.80
N PHE A 92 18.59 -34.17 38.50
CA PHE A 92 17.88 -33.20 37.66
C PHE A 92 16.39 -33.56 37.51
N LYS A 93 16.05 -34.83 37.25
CA LYS A 93 14.65 -35.26 37.14
C LYS A 93 13.88 -35.01 38.44
N LYS A 94 14.50 -35.31 39.59
CA LYS A 94 13.93 -35.02 40.91
C LYS A 94 13.69 -33.52 41.09
N ALA A 95 14.70 -32.70 40.80
CA ALA A 95 14.57 -31.24 40.90
C ALA A 95 13.51 -30.68 39.93
N LEU A 96 13.36 -31.26 38.73
CA LEU A 96 12.38 -30.82 37.74
C LEU A 96 10.96 -31.11 38.25
N ARG A 97 10.74 -32.28 38.82
CA ARG A 97 9.47 -32.65 39.46
C ARG A 97 9.12 -31.70 40.60
N GLU A 98 10.05 -31.45 41.52
CA GLU A 98 9.86 -30.52 42.64
C GLU A 98 9.56 -29.09 42.16
N ARG A 99 10.19 -28.64 41.07
CA ARG A 99 9.93 -27.33 40.48
C ARG A 99 8.54 -27.26 39.84
N VAL A 100 8.14 -28.27 39.07
CA VAL A 100 6.79 -28.31 38.47
C VAL A 100 5.73 -28.24 39.57
N GLU A 101 5.91 -29.00 40.66
CA GLU A 101 4.99 -29.01 41.78
C GLU A 101 4.91 -27.65 42.50
N ARG A 102 6.07 -27.01 42.70
CA ARG A 102 6.14 -25.66 43.27
C ARG A 102 5.41 -24.64 42.42
N VAL A 103 5.62 -24.66 41.10
CA VAL A 103 4.97 -23.73 40.16
C VAL A 103 3.45 -23.95 40.14
N ARG A 104 2.98 -25.20 40.16
CA ARG A 104 1.54 -25.51 40.27
C ARG A 104 0.93 -25.01 41.58
N SER A 105 1.61 -25.26 42.70
CA SER A 105 1.18 -24.86 44.04
C SER A 105 1.12 -23.33 44.21
N SER A 106 2.10 -22.60 43.65
CA SER A 106 2.10 -21.13 43.68
C SER A 106 0.91 -20.54 42.92
N SER A 107 0.49 -21.13 41.79
CA SER A 107 -0.68 -20.66 41.05
C SER A 107 -2.01 -20.90 41.78
N GLN A 108 -2.11 -21.99 42.55
CA GLN A 108 -3.28 -22.28 43.38
C GLN A 108 -3.36 -21.34 44.59
N THR A 109 -2.21 -20.95 45.15
CA THR A 109 -2.15 -20.02 46.29
C THR A 109 -2.57 -18.60 45.88
N GLU A 110 -2.22 -18.16 44.66
CA GLU A 110 -2.67 -16.88 44.10
C GLU A 110 -4.18 -16.85 43.80
N GLN A 111 -4.81 -18.00 43.51
CA GLN A 111 -6.27 -18.08 43.32
C GLN A 111 -7.08 -18.13 44.62
N LEU A 112 -6.47 -18.52 45.75
CA LEU A 112 -7.15 -18.61 47.06
C LEU A 112 -7.04 -17.33 47.92
N GLN A 113 -6.20 -16.35 47.55
CA GLN A 113 -6.03 -15.07 48.28
C GLN A 113 -6.96 -13.93 47.80
N LEU A 114 -8.16 -14.24 47.33
CA LEU A 114 -9.18 -13.26 46.88
C LEU A 114 -10.24 -12.89 47.96
N GLN A 115 -9.91 -12.92 49.26
CA GLN A 115 -10.71 -12.25 50.30
C GLN A 115 -9.82 -11.49 51.30
N PRO A 116 -10.03 -10.17 51.53
CA PRO A 116 -9.32 -9.46 52.59
C PRO A 116 -10.23 -8.91 53.72
N PRO A 117 -9.80 -8.92 55.00
CA PRO A 117 -10.25 -7.99 56.04
C PRO A 117 -9.46 -6.65 55.98
N PRO A 118 -9.90 -5.60 56.70
CA PRO A 118 -9.75 -4.21 56.25
C PRO A 118 -8.59 -3.46 56.93
N GLN A 119 -7.77 -2.74 56.15
CA GLN A 119 -7.02 -1.54 56.58
C GLN A 119 -6.66 -0.66 55.35
N PRO A 120 -6.37 0.66 55.53
CA PRO A 120 -6.95 1.75 54.74
C PRO A 120 -6.21 2.17 53.45
N LYS A 121 -7.00 2.78 52.56
CA LYS A 121 -6.77 3.10 51.14
C LYS A 121 -5.60 4.06 50.84
N PRO A 122 -4.97 3.86 49.67
CA PRO A 122 -5.11 4.83 48.57
C PRO A 122 -5.85 4.23 47.36
N SER A 123 -6.73 5.05 46.77
CA SER A 123 -7.50 4.92 45.51
C SER A 123 -7.37 3.62 44.68
N GLN A 124 -8.20 2.63 45.03
CA GLN A 124 -8.42 1.35 44.32
C GLN A 124 -8.93 1.44 42.87
N GLN A 125 -9.43 2.60 42.42
CA GLN A 125 -10.02 2.72 41.07
C GLN A 125 -8.97 2.74 39.94
N VAL A 126 -7.72 3.10 40.26
CA VAL A 126 -6.65 3.33 39.27
C VAL A 126 -6.15 2.00 38.68
N GLY A 127 -5.89 0.99 39.52
CA GLY A 127 -5.42 -0.32 39.07
C GLY A 127 -6.45 -1.12 38.27
N ILE A 128 -7.74 -0.88 38.50
CA ILE A 128 -8.83 -1.60 37.81
C ILE A 128 -8.88 -1.20 36.33
N LYS A 129 -8.75 0.09 35.99
CA LYS A 129 -8.81 0.55 34.60
C LYS A 129 -7.65 0.03 33.77
N THR A 130 -6.43 0.05 34.32
CA THR A 130 -5.22 -0.47 33.67
C THR A 130 -5.33 -1.97 33.42
N ALA A 131 -5.79 -2.75 34.41
CA ALA A 131 -6.01 -4.18 34.24
C ALA A 131 -7.10 -4.51 33.20
N VAL A 132 -8.22 -3.77 33.21
CA VAL A 132 -9.31 -3.94 32.24
C VAL A 132 -8.84 -3.64 30.83
N LEU A 133 -8.13 -2.53 30.62
CA LEU A 133 -7.61 -2.15 29.30
C LEU A 133 -6.59 -3.16 28.79
N GLN A 134 -5.71 -3.65 29.65
CA GLN A 134 -4.72 -4.66 29.27
C GLN A 134 -5.36 -6.02 28.97
N ASN A 135 -6.40 -6.41 29.70
CA ASN A 135 -7.18 -7.61 29.39
C ASN A 135 -7.95 -7.48 28.06
N ALA A 136 -8.52 -6.30 27.76
CA ALA A 136 -9.16 -6.03 26.47
C ALA A 136 -8.15 -6.15 25.31
N LEU A 137 -6.96 -5.56 25.44
CA LEU A 137 -5.89 -5.68 24.44
C LEU A 137 -5.40 -7.13 24.28
N ARG A 138 -5.29 -7.89 25.37
CA ARG A 138 -4.94 -9.32 25.31
C ARG A 138 -6.00 -10.16 24.60
N SER A 139 -7.28 -9.83 24.77
CA SER A 139 -8.39 -10.55 24.12
C SER A 139 -8.34 -10.46 22.59
N ILE A 140 -7.69 -9.43 22.05
CA ILE A 140 -7.40 -9.27 20.61
C ILE A 140 -5.95 -9.64 20.26
N ASN A 141 -5.29 -10.49 21.04
CA ASN A 141 -3.93 -10.98 20.81
C ASN A 141 -2.78 -9.95 20.94
N ILE A 142 -2.97 -8.84 21.67
CA ILE A 142 -1.89 -7.92 22.03
C ILE A 142 -1.33 -8.31 23.39
N TYR A 143 -0.29 -9.16 23.39
CA TYR A 143 0.30 -9.72 24.62
C TYR A 143 1.49 -8.91 25.18
N GLY A 144 1.81 -7.77 24.59
CA GLY A 144 2.94 -6.94 25.00
C GLY A 144 2.61 -5.89 26.07
N SER A 145 3.66 -5.29 26.62
CA SER A 145 3.53 -4.19 27.57
C SER A 145 3.21 -2.90 26.83
N VAL A 146 1.96 -2.45 26.91
CA VAL A 146 1.53 -1.11 26.47
C VAL A 146 1.58 -0.19 27.69
N ARG A 147 2.24 0.96 27.57
CA ARG A 147 2.19 1.97 28.63
C ARG A 147 0.78 2.55 28.70
N ILE A 148 0.23 2.61 29.90
CA ILE A 148 -1.12 3.10 30.18
C ILE A 148 -0.98 4.28 31.14
N ASP A 149 -1.70 5.36 30.84
CA ASP A 149 -1.88 6.45 31.78
C ASP A 149 -2.95 6.06 32.80
N ASP A 150 -2.52 5.93 34.05
CA ASP A 150 -3.32 5.43 35.16
C ASP A 150 -4.43 6.42 35.55
N GLY A 151 -4.20 7.71 35.37
CA GLY A 151 -5.19 8.75 35.67
C GLY A 151 -6.33 8.79 34.65
N LEU A 152 -6.00 8.71 33.36
CA LEU A 152 -6.96 8.83 32.27
C LEU A 152 -7.50 7.48 31.77
N GLY A 153 -6.84 6.36 32.10
CA GLY A 153 -7.17 5.04 31.56
C GLY A 153 -6.95 4.95 30.04
N LYS A 154 -5.97 5.69 29.52
CA LYS A 154 -5.65 5.75 28.08
C LYS A 154 -4.33 5.02 27.81
N ALA A 155 -4.26 4.28 26.72
CA ALA A 155 -3.08 3.51 26.33
C ALA A 155 -2.26 4.25 25.26
N SER A 156 -0.95 4.04 25.30
CA SER A 156 0.00 4.51 24.29
C SER A 156 -0.32 3.93 22.91
N VAL A 157 -0.66 4.81 21.97
CA VAL A 157 -0.91 4.42 20.58
C VAL A 157 0.38 3.90 19.94
N ILE A 158 1.51 4.55 20.20
CA ILE A 158 2.82 4.16 19.64
C ILE A 158 3.23 2.77 20.10
N ASP A 159 3.08 2.45 21.39
CA ASP A 159 3.43 1.12 21.90
C ASP A 159 2.53 0.06 21.27
N THR A 160 1.25 0.35 21.13
CA THR A 160 0.29 -0.56 20.49
C THR A 160 0.68 -0.83 19.02
N VAL A 161 1.00 0.21 18.26
CA VAL A 161 1.46 0.07 16.86
C VAL A 161 2.75 -0.76 16.78
N ARG A 162 3.69 -0.56 17.71
CA ARG A 162 4.93 -1.35 17.78
C ARG A 162 4.68 -2.81 18.14
N LEU A 163 3.70 -3.12 18.97
CA LEU A 163 3.36 -4.51 19.28
C LEU A 163 2.80 -5.24 18.06
N ILE A 164 2.04 -4.53 17.23
CA ILE A 164 1.47 -5.09 16.00
C ILE A 164 2.53 -5.17 14.89
N SER A 165 3.44 -4.21 14.85
CA SER A 165 4.56 -4.16 13.90
C SER A 165 5.88 -4.21 14.68
N PRO A 166 6.32 -5.39 15.16
CA PRO A 166 7.47 -5.52 16.08
C PRO A 166 8.81 -5.08 15.47
N THR A 167 8.90 -5.00 14.14
CA THR A 167 10.06 -4.47 13.42
C THR A 167 10.07 -2.95 13.30
N ALA A 168 8.99 -2.27 13.70
CA ALA A 168 8.87 -0.82 13.64
C ALA A 168 9.67 -0.14 14.76
N SER A 169 10.53 0.80 14.39
CA SER A 169 11.09 1.75 15.35
C SER A 169 9.98 2.64 15.94
N PRO A 170 10.19 3.28 17.10
CA PRO A 170 9.25 4.26 17.65
C PRO A 170 8.89 5.38 16.67
N GLU A 171 9.88 5.87 15.92
CA GLU A 171 9.72 6.93 14.92
C GLU A 171 8.88 6.43 13.74
N TYR A 172 9.13 5.20 13.29
CA TYR A 172 8.35 4.59 12.22
C TYR A 172 6.90 4.32 12.65
N ALA A 173 6.69 3.90 13.90
CA ALA A 173 5.35 3.75 14.47
C ALA A 173 4.59 5.08 14.55
N ALA A 174 5.28 6.17 14.92
CA ALA A 174 4.71 7.51 14.89
C ALA A 174 4.36 7.94 13.46
N GLN A 175 5.23 7.72 12.48
CA GLN A 175 4.95 8.00 11.07
C GLN A 175 3.75 7.21 10.54
N MET A 176 3.64 5.92 10.90
CA MET A 176 2.48 5.10 10.52
C MET A 176 1.19 5.66 11.11
N PHE A 177 1.20 6.07 12.37
CA PHE A 177 0.05 6.69 13.00
C PHE A 177 -0.32 8.03 12.33
N THR A 178 0.65 8.89 12.03
CA THR A 178 0.42 10.14 11.29
C THR A 178 -0.22 9.88 9.92
N ARG A 179 0.20 8.83 9.21
CA ARG A 179 -0.42 8.45 7.92
C ARG A 179 -1.87 8.00 8.06
N VAL A 180 -2.21 7.32 9.16
CA VAL A 180 -3.60 6.95 9.45
C VAL A 180 -4.46 8.20 9.61
N LEU A 181 -3.99 9.18 10.40
CA LEU A 181 -4.71 10.45 10.59
C LEU A 181 -4.83 11.26 9.29
N GLN A 182 -3.78 11.29 8.47
CA GLN A 182 -3.82 12.00 7.18
C GLN A 182 -4.82 11.33 6.23
N LYS A 183 -4.80 10.00 6.14
CA LYS A 183 -5.71 9.25 5.29
C LYS A 183 -7.17 9.45 5.71
N GLU A 184 -7.46 9.41 7.01
CA GLU A 184 -8.81 9.69 7.52
C GLU A 184 -9.30 11.09 7.13
N ARG A 185 -8.43 12.11 7.17
CA ARG A 185 -8.75 13.48 6.72
C ARG A 185 -9.03 13.53 5.21
N ASP A 186 -8.22 12.84 4.42
CA ASP A 186 -8.35 12.82 2.96
C ASP A 186 -9.62 12.07 2.52
N ASP A 187 -10.00 11.01 3.25
CA ASP A 187 -11.19 10.18 3.00
C ASP A 187 -12.48 10.84 3.54
N GLY A 188 -12.40 11.53 4.69
CA GLY A 188 -13.54 12.17 5.37
C GLY A 188 -14.04 13.47 4.73
N GLY A 189 -13.29 14.06 3.80
CA GLY A 189 -13.67 15.30 3.11
C GLY A 189 -14.58 15.13 1.89
N LYS A 190 -14.91 13.90 1.48
CA LYS A 190 -15.50 13.67 0.14
C LYS A 190 -16.97 13.31 0.07
N ASN A 191 -17.69 13.02 1.16
CA ASN A 191 -19.16 12.86 1.13
C ASN A 191 -19.77 12.92 2.54
N PRO A 192 -20.37 14.05 2.97
CA PRO A 192 -21.36 13.98 4.03
C PRO A 192 -22.63 13.35 3.46
N VAL A 193 -22.89 12.08 3.77
CA VAL A 193 -24.18 11.45 3.50
C VAL A 193 -25.18 12.08 4.49
N PRO A 194 -26.21 12.83 4.03
CA PRO A 194 -26.99 13.68 4.93
C PRO A 194 -27.88 12.97 5.95
N ASP A 195 -28.15 11.66 5.80
CA ASP A 195 -29.26 11.00 6.53
C ASP A 195 -28.93 9.65 7.19
N ALA A 196 -27.66 9.31 7.40
CA ALA A 196 -27.32 8.10 8.16
C ALA A 196 -27.26 8.40 9.66
N ASN A 197 -28.36 8.20 10.37
CA ASN A 197 -28.32 7.88 11.81
C ASN A 197 -27.80 6.44 11.95
N PRO A 198 -26.75 6.16 12.75
CA PRO A 198 -26.20 6.99 13.82
C PRO A 198 -25.06 7.92 13.34
N PRO A 199 -24.74 8.98 14.12
CA PRO A 199 -23.73 9.96 13.74
C PRO A 199 -22.40 9.30 13.38
N HIS A 200 -21.81 9.74 12.26
CA HIS A 200 -20.44 9.38 11.90
C HIS A 200 -19.53 9.53 13.13
N PRO A 201 -18.69 8.53 13.44
CA PRO A 201 -17.82 8.59 14.60
C PRO A 201 -16.92 9.83 14.49
N THR A 202 -16.74 10.54 15.62
CA THR A 202 -15.83 11.68 15.73
C THR A 202 -14.47 11.31 15.12
N PRO A 203 -13.82 12.20 14.33
CA PRO A 203 -12.52 11.89 13.72
C PRO A 203 -11.53 11.36 14.75
N ILE A 204 -10.69 10.38 14.37
CA ILE A 204 -9.70 9.77 15.28
C ILE A 204 -8.75 10.83 15.83
N ALA A 205 -8.41 11.83 15.02
CA ALA A 205 -7.57 12.95 15.44
C ALA A 205 -8.11 13.66 16.69
N ASP A 206 -9.43 13.78 16.84
CA ASP A 206 -10.07 14.48 17.96
C ASP A 206 -10.22 13.57 19.21
N ARG A 207 -10.00 12.26 19.04
CA ARG A 207 -10.10 11.25 20.10
C ARG A 207 -8.73 10.86 20.68
N VAL A 208 -7.65 11.47 20.21
CA VAL A 208 -6.27 11.16 20.61
C VAL A 208 -5.68 12.35 21.36
N ASP A 209 -5.28 12.11 22.61
CA ASP A 209 -4.63 13.12 23.44
C ASP A 209 -3.10 12.99 23.33
N TYR A 210 -2.40 14.11 23.49
CA TYR A 210 -0.95 14.15 23.53
C TYR A 210 -0.50 14.51 24.94
N ILE A 211 -0.10 13.49 25.72
CA ILE A 211 0.27 13.66 27.14
C ILE A 211 1.59 12.99 27.49
N ARG A 212 2.14 13.35 28.64
CA ARG A 212 3.20 12.55 29.28
C ARG A 212 2.54 11.49 30.15
N ILE A 213 2.67 10.22 29.76
CA ILE A 213 2.05 9.08 30.45
C ILE A 213 2.56 9.04 31.91
N ASN A 214 1.64 9.10 32.86
CA ASN A 214 1.93 9.15 34.30
C ASN A 214 2.91 10.28 34.68
N GLY A 215 2.88 11.39 33.94
CA GLY A 215 3.75 12.56 34.15
C GLY A 215 5.23 12.35 33.78
N ARG A 216 5.59 11.22 33.14
CA ARG A 216 6.98 10.85 32.84
C ARG A 216 7.23 10.74 31.33
N GLY A 217 8.47 10.98 30.92
CA GLY A 217 8.94 10.79 29.55
C GLY A 217 8.44 11.84 28.55
N ASN A 218 8.45 11.46 27.27
CA ASN A 218 8.05 12.33 26.16
C ASN A 218 6.52 12.40 26.00
N VAL A 219 6.05 13.51 25.45
CA VAL A 219 4.65 13.65 25.02
C VAL A 219 4.35 12.55 23.99
N THR A 220 3.38 11.70 24.30
CA THR A 220 3.03 10.50 23.55
C THR A 220 1.54 10.56 23.20
N PRO A 221 1.13 10.18 21.98
CA PRO A 221 -0.28 10.05 21.66
C PRO A 221 -0.90 8.88 22.44
N VAL A 222 -1.98 9.14 23.16
CA VAL A 222 -2.74 8.17 23.94
C VAL A 222 -4.21 8.20 23.55
N SER A 223 -4.87 7.06 23.63
CA SER A 223 -6.32 6.99 23.40
C SER A 223 -6.98 5.85 24.18
N ASP A 224 -8.30 5.78 24.12
CA ASP A 224 -9.09 4.72 24.74
C ASP A 224 -9.02 3.40 23.93
N ALA A 225 -9.52 2.31 24.53
CA ALA A 225 -9.50 0.98 23.89
C ALA A 225 -10.19 0.99 22.53
N LYS A 226 -11.36 1.65 22.45
CA LYS A 226 -12.20 1.67 21.26
C LYS A 226 -11.45 2.31 20.09
N THR A 227 -10.88 3.48 20.31
CA THR A 227 -10.14 4.24 19.30
C THR A 227 -8.83 3.54 18.94
N ILE A 228 -8.16 2.88 19.89
CA ILE A 228 -7.00 2.04 19.57
C ILE A 228 -7.37 0.91 18.62
N VAL A 229 -8.46 0.18 18.87
CA VAL A 229 -8.93 -0.88 17.95
C VAL A 229 -9.18 -0.35 16.55
N GLU A 230 -9.77 0.83 16.45
CA GLU A 230 -10.02 1.49 15.17
C GLU A 230 -8.72 1.87 14.44
N ILE A 231 -7.75 2.46 15.16
CA ILE A 231 -6.42 2.76 14.63
C ILE A 231 -5.76 1.49 14.10
N ILE A 232 -5.85 0.38 14.82
CA ILE A 232 -5.29 -0.92 14.41
C ILE A 232 -5.88 -1.40 13.08
N TRP A 233 -7.20 -1.21 12.90
CA TRP A 233 -7.87 -1.57 11.66
C TRP A 233 -7.40 -0.74 10.46
N LEU A 234 -7.00 0.52 10.69
CA LEU A 234 -6.56 1.44 9.65
C LEU A 234 -5.05 1.38 9.33
N LEU A 235 -4.24 0.68 10.14
CA LEU A 235 -2.79 0.60 9.92
C LEU A 235 -2.44 -0.05 8.56
N PRO A 236 -1.60 0.58 7.72
CA PRO A 236 -1.29 0.09 6.37
C PRO A 236 -0.23 -1.02 6.32
N SER A 237 0.32 -1.48 7.45
CA SER A 237 1.45 -2.43 7.44
C SER A 237 1.01 -3.88 7.18
N GLY A 238 1.89 -4.67 6.54
CA GLY A 238 1.67 -6.11 6.34
C GLY A 238 1.54 -6.88 7.67
N ALA A 239 2.26 -6.44 8.70
CA ALA A 239 2.14 -6.97 10.05
C ALA A 239 0.76 -6.67 10.66
N ALA A 240 0.22 -5.46 10.47
CA ALA A 240 -1.15 -5.13 10.85
C ALA A 240 -2.18 -5.96 10.08
N LYS A 241 -1.96 -6.26 8.79
CA LYS A 241 -2.82 -7.17 8.02
C LYS A 241 -2.84 -8.58 8.63
N GLN A 242 -1.69 -9.11 9.03
CA GLN A 242 -1.59 -10.42 9.65
C GLN A 242 -2.23 -10.45 11.05
N PHE A 243 -2.04 -9.39 11.82
CA PHE A 243 -2.68 -9.22 13.12
C PHE A 243 -4.21 -9.13 13.02
N ARG A 244 -4.73 -8.35 12.07
CA ARG A 244 -6.17 -8.26 11.76
C ARG A 244 -6.76 -9.61 11.42
N ARG A 245 -6.05 -10.41 10.60
CA ARG A 245 -6.44 -11.79 10.27
C ARG A 245 -6.55 -12.68 11.51
N GLN A 246 -5.52 -12.69 12.36
CA GLN A 246 -5.52 -13.50 13.60
C GLN A 246 -6.62 -13.05 14.58
N SER A 247 -6.85 -11.74 14.66
CA SER A 247 -7.89 -11.16 15.49
C SER A 247 -9.28 -11.50 14.97
N ALA A 248 -9.51 -11.45 13.65
CA ALA A 248 -10.76 -11.84 13.03
C ALA A 248 -11.08 -13.33 13.28
N GLU A 249 -10.10 -14.23 13.17
CA GLU A 249 -10.28 -15.65 13.51
C GLU A 249 -10.69 -15.83 14.98
N THR A 250 -10.06 -15.07 15.89
CA THR A 250 -10.37 -15.10 17.33
C THR A 250 -11.78 -14.57 17.60
N ILE A 251 -12.16 -13.46 16.97
CA ILE A 251 -13.50 -12.86 17.07
C ILE A 251 -14.57 -13.82 16.54
N CYS A 252 -14.36 -14.43 15.36
CA CYS A 252 -15.28 -15.44 14.82
C CYS A 252 -15.44 -16.63 15.78
N ARG A 253 -14.33 -17.12 16.35
CA ARG A 253 -14.39 -18.23 17.34
C ARG A 253 -15.18 -17.84 18.58
N VAL A 254 -14.99 -16.63 19.11
CA VAL A 254 -15.66 -16.15 20.33
C VAL A 254 -17.15 -15.88 20.08
N LEU A 255 -17.51 -15.34 18.91
CA LEU A 255 -18.89 -15.01 18.55
C LEU A 255 -19.67 -16.20 17.96
N GLY A 256 -19.05 -17.39 17.86
CA GLY A 256 -19.68 -18.58 17.25
C GLY A 256 -19.86 -18.47 15.74
N GLY A 257 -19.09 -17.60 15.08
CA GLY A 257 -19.06 -17.48 13.62
C GLY A 257 -18.36 -18.69 12.98
N ASP A 258 -18.76 -19.00 11.75
CA ASP A 258 -18.17 -20.09 10.99
C ASP A 258 -16.74 -19.74 10.57
N ILE A 259 -15.77 -20.45 11.14
CA ILE A 259 -14.33 -20.25 10.93
C ILE A 259 -13.92 -20.72 9.52
N SER A 260 -14.70 -21.60 8.88
CA SER A 260 -14.42 -22.10 7.53
C SER A 260 -14.41 -20.97 6.48
N LEU A 261 -15.21 -19.94 6.69
CA LEU A 261 -15.26 -18.73 5.85
C LEU A 261 -13.93 -17.97 5.82
N CYS A 262 -13.16 -17.93 6.93
CA CYS A 262 -11.84 -17.30 6.92
C CYS A 262 -10.88 -18.03 5.98
N GLY A 263 -10.89 -19.38 6.01
CA GLY A 263 -10.10 -20.20 5.10
C GLY A 263 -10.54 -20.08 3.64
N GLU A 264 -11.84 -20.01 3.40
CA GLU A 264 -12.41 -19.82 2.08
C GLU A 264 -12.06 -18.44 1.49
N ILE A 265 -12.18 -17.37 2.27
CA ILE A 265 -11.79 -16.01 1.85
C ILE A 265 -10.30 -15.99 1.48
N GLU A 266 -9.45 -16.69 2.22
CA GLU A 266 -8.02 -16.77 1.91
C GLU A 266 -7.73 -17.57 0.66
N GLN A 267 -8.40 -18.70 0.44
CA GLN A 267 -8.29 -19.45 -0.81
C GLN A 267 -8.75 -18.62 -2.00
N ARG A 268 -9.90 -17.94 -1.87
CA ARG A 268 -10.40 -17.04 -2.92
C ARG A 268 -9.45 -15.87 -3.15
N PHE A 269 -8.89 -15.28 -2.09
CA PHE A 269 -7.89 -14.22 -2.18
C PHE A 269 -6.60 -14.70 -2.88
N ALA A 270 -6.08 -15.88 -2.51
CA ALA A 270 -4.90 -16.47 -3.13
C ALA A 270 -5.15 -16.84 -4.60
N HIS A 271 -6.33 -17.37 -4.92
CA HIS A 271 -6.76 -17.66 -6.28
C HIS A 271 -6.88 -16.40 -7.13
N LEU A 272 -7.48 -15.34 -6.59
CA LEU A 272 -7.52 -14.02 -7.20
C LEU A 272 -6.12 -13.43 -7.40
N GLN A 273 -5.18 -13.63 -6.47
CA GLN A 273 -3.80 -13.16 -6.65
C GLN A 273 -2.99 -14.01 -7.64
N ALA A 274 -3.34 -15.28 -7.84
CA ALA A 274 -2.65 -16.16 -8.78
C ALA A 274 -2.91 -15.76 -10.24
N THR A 275 -4.10 -15.22 -10.54
CA THR A 275 -4.50 -14.79 -11.88
C THR A 275 -4.14 -13.33 -12.15
N GLU A 276 -3.82 -13.00 -13.39
CA GLU A 276 -3.49 -11.62 -13.79
C GLU A 276 -4.71 -10.69 -13.69
N GLU A 277 -5.87 -11.19 -14.11
CA GLU A 277 -7.17 -10.53 -13.99
C GLU A 277 -7.56 -10.28 -12.52
N GLY A 278 -7.36 -11.26 -11.64
CA GLY A 278 -7.68 -11.09 -10.22
C GLY A 278 -6.75 -10.12 -9.49
N ARG A 279 -5.48 -10.00 -9.93
CA ARG A 279 -4.56 -8.94 -9.48
C ARG A 279 -5.01 -7.56 -9.98
N ALA A 280 -5.41 -7.44 -11.25
CA ALA A 280 -5.94 -6.20 -11.80
C ALA A 280 -7.23 -5.76 -11.10
N TYR A 281 -8.14 -6.70 -10.84
CA TYR A 281 -9.38 -6.47 -10.11
C TYR A 281 -9.14 -6.05 -8.65
N GLN A 282 -8.20 -6.68 -7.94
CA GLN A 282 -7.81 -6.22 -6.60
C GLN A 282 -7.21 -4.82 -6.62
N SER A 283 -6.33 -4.53 -7.59
CA SER A 283 -5.69 -3.22 -7.75
C SER A 283 -6.73 -2.13 -8.03
N PHE A 284 -7.75 -2.44 -8.83
CA PHE A 284 -8.90 -1.57 -9.10
C PHE A 284 -9.80 -1.36 -7.87
N MET A 285 -10.16 -2.43 -7.16
CA MET A 285 -11.08 -2.36 -6.02
C MET A 285 -10.46 -1.78 -4.74
N THR A 286 -9.14 -1.84 -4.58
CA THR A 286 -8.46 -1.38 -3.35
C THR A 286 -7.79 -0.02 -3.48
N ASP A 287 -7.94 0.65 -4.64
CA ASP A 287 -7.26 1.92 -4.99
C ASP A 287 -5.72 1.86 -4.82
N GLN A 288 -5.18 0.65 -4.66
CA GLN A 288 -3.76 0.36 -4.68
C GLN A 288 -3.42 0.15 -6.15
N GLY A 289 -3.21 1.26 -6.86
CA GLY A 289 -2.66 1.23 -8.22
C GLY A 289 -1.41 0.35 -8.31
N PRO A 290 -1.06 -0.14 -9.50
CA PRO A 290 -0.15 -1.26 -9.70
C PRO A 290 1.14 -1.10 -8.88
N ALA A 291 1.44 -2.13 -8.08
CA ALA A 291 2.66 -2.24 -7.30
C ALA A 291 3.85 -1.85 -8.17
N LYS A 292 4.64 -0.87 -7.69
CA LYS A 292 5.85 -0.36 -8.34
C LYS A 292 6.61 -1.53 -8.99
N LYS A 293 6.54 -1.62 -10.32
CA LYS A 293 7.48 -2.43 -11.10
C LYS A 293 8.87 -2.06 -10.58
N GLN A 294 9.65 -3.08 -10.25
CA GLN A 294 11.05 -2.99 -9.84
C GLN A 294 11.71 -1.94 -10.73
N ARG A 295 12.07 -0.80 -10.12
CA ARG A 295 12.68 0.32 -10.84
C ARG A 295 13.95 -0.24 -11.48
N ALA A 296 14.07 -0.11 -12.80
CA ALA A 296 15.31 -0.49 -13.49
C ALA A 296 16.48 0.19 -12.75
N ALA A 297 17.56 -0.56 -12.52
CA ALA A 297 18.73 -0.02 -11.83
C ALA A 297 19.16 1.29 -12.50
N MET A 298 19.41 2.34 -11.70
CA MET A 298 19.77 3.64 -12.26
C MET A 298 21.06 3.51 -13.08
N PRO A 299 21.19 4.22 -14.21
CA PRO A 299 22.40 4.15 -15.03
C PRO A 299 23.66 4.51 -14.24
N ALA A 300 24.78 3.87 -14.52
CA ALA A 300 26.04 4.07 -13.79
C ALA A 300 26.55 5.53 -13.83
N TRP A 301 26.16 6.31 -14.85
CA TRP A 301 26.52 7.73 -14.95
C TRP A 301 25.69 8.63 -14.00
N PHE A 302 24.58 8.12 -13.47
CA PHE A 302 23.64 8.90 -12.65
C PHE A 302 24.26 9.37 -11.32
N ASP A 303 25.19 8.61 -10.76
CA ASP A 303 25.89 8.99 -9.52
C ASP A 303 26.83 10.20 -9.73
N TYR A 304 27.34 10.37 -10.96
CA TYR A 304 28.30 11.40 -11.33
C TYR A 304 27.66 12.61 -12.05
N ALA A 305 26.34 12.56 -12.28
CA ALA A 305 25.59 13.59 -12.98
C ALA A 305 25.32 14.83 -12.10
N THR A 306 25.24 15.99 -12.75
CA THR A 306 24.75 17.24 -12.14
C THR A 306 23.27 17.12 -11.76
N ASP A 307 22.81 17.96 -10.84
CA ASP A 307 21.40 17.95 -10.40
C ASP A 307 20.42 18.30 -11.53
N GLU A 308 20.87 19.02 -12.56
CA GLU A 308 20.07 19.33 -13.74
C GLU A 308 19.94 18.12 -14.67
N GLU A 309 21.02 17.39 -14.92
CA GLU A 309 21.00 16.14 -15.69
C GLU A 309 20.19 15.04 -14.98
N LYS A 310 20.29 14.95 -13.65
CA LYS A 310 19.47 14.04 -12.83
C LYS A 310 17.99 14.35 -12.97
N ARG A 311 17.62 15.64 -12.90
CA ARG A 311 16.22 16.08 -13.08
C ARG A 311 15.71 15.82 -14.49
N ALA A 312 16.53 16.08 -15.52
CA ALA A 312 16.18 15.79 -16.91
C ALA A 312 15.93 14.29 -17.13
N TYR A 313 16.82 13.43 -16.63
CA TYR A 313 16.65 11.98 -16.71
C TYR A 313 15.39 11.49 -16.01
N ILE A 314 15.13 11.94 -14.77
CA ILE A 314 13.91 11.58 -14.03
C ILE A 314 12.65 12.04 -14.79
N SER A 315 12.68 13.23 -15.39
CA SER A 315 11.57 13.76 -16.18
C SER A 315 11.28 12.91 -17.42
N ILE A 316 12.33 12.49 -18.14
CA ILE A 316 12.22 11.60 -19.30
C ILE A 316 11.71 10.22 -18.87
N GLU A 317 12.26 9.63 -17.82
CA GLU A 317 11.83 8.34 -17.28
C GLU A 317 10.35 8.36 -16.85
N ALA A 318 9.92 9.43 -16.17
CA ALA A 318 8.54 9.63 -15.74
C ALA A 318 7.60 9.78 -16.95
N THR A 319 7.99 10.58 -17.95
CA THR A 319 7.20 10.80 -19.16
C THR A 319 7.05 9.51 -19.95
N THR A 320 8.14 8.78 -20.18
CA THR A 320 8.13 7.47 -20.86
C THR A 320 7.26 6.46 -20.11
N SER A 321 7.33 6.43 -18.78
CA SER A 321 6.48 5.56 -17.95
C SER A 321 5.00 5.87 -18.09
N ILE A 322 4.62 7.15 -18.12
CA ILE A 322 3.23 7.59 -18.32
C ILE A 322 2.74 7.20 -19.72
N VAL A 323 3.57 7.38 -20.74
CA VAL A 323 3.22 7.04 -22.14
C VAL A 323 3.06 5.54 -22.31
N LEU A 324 3.95 4.73 -21.74
CA LEU A 324 3.83 3.27 -21.74
C LEU A 324 2.58 2.77 -20.98
N ALA A 325 2.24 3.40 -19.85
CA ALA A 325 1.01 3.08 -19.12
C ALA A 325 -0.25 3.39 -19.95
N LYS A 326 -0.26 4.53 -20.66
CA LYS A 326 -1.34 4.87 -21.60
C LYS A 326 -1.42 3.85 -22.75
N LYS A 327 -0.28 3.41 -23.30
CA LYS A 327 -0.24 2.39 -24.35
C LYS A 327 -0.87 1.08 -23.89
N ALA A 328 -0.50 0.62 -22.70
CA ALA A 328 -1.04 -0.61 -22.12
C ALA A 328 -2.55 -0.53 -21.91
N LEU A 329 -3.07 0.60 -21.45
CA LEU A 329 -4.51 0.83 -21.28
C LEU A 329 -5.25 0.77 -22.62
N VAL A 330 -4.71 1.42 -23.66
CA VAL A 330 -5.33 1.40 -24.99
C VAL A 330 -5.27 -0.01 -25.62
N LEU A 331 -4.20 -0.78 -25.39
CA LEU A 331 -4.13 -2.17 -25.85
C LEU A 331 -5.13 -3.06 -25.11
N GLY A 332 -5.36 -2.84 -23.81
CA GLY A 332 -6.39 -3.56 -23.05
C GLY A 332 -7.81 -3.38 -23.60
N ASP A 333 -8.12 -2.23 -24.23
CA ASP A 333 -9.41 -2.04 -24.92
C ASP A 333 -9.59 -3.06 -26.06
N ILE A 334 -8.52 -3.46 -26.76
CA ILE A 334 -8.56 -4.45 -27.84
C ILE A 334 -9.00 -5.81 -27.29
N ASP A 335 -8.36 -6.27 -26.20
CA ASP A 335 -8.68 -7.56 -25.57
C ASP A 335 -10.14 -7.61 -25.08
N VAL A 336 -10.64 -6.50 -24.54
CA VAL A 336 -12.04 -6.36 -24.13
C VAL A 336 -12.97 -6.47 -25.34
N PHE A 337 -12.65 -5.79 -26.44
CA PHE A 337 -13.44 -5.88 -27.66
C PHE A 337 -13.42 -7.30 -28.24
N GLU A 338 -12.27 -7.96 -28.31
CA GLU A 338 -12.15 -9.35 -28.79
C GLU A 338 -12.95 -10.33 -27.92
N THR A 339 -12.89 -10.17 -26.59
CA THR A 339 -13.68 -10.97 -25.66
C THR A 339 -15.18 -10.76 -25.87
N CYS A 340 -15.62 -9.53 -26.09
CA CYS A 340 -17.01 -9.20 -26.40
C CYS A 340 -17.45 -9.80 -27.75
N LYS A 341 -16.60 -9.72 -28.77
CA LYS A 341 -16.85 -10.35 -30.08
C LYS A 341 -17.06 -11.86 -29.94
N MET A 342 -16.12 -12.57 -29.29
CA MET A 342 -16.25 -14.02 -29.08
C MET A 342 -17.54 -14.39 -28.35
N LYS A 343 -17.94 -13.61 -27.33
CA LYS A 343 -19.18 -13.85 -26.60
C LYS A 343 -20.42 -13.62 -27.48
N LEU A 344 -20.46 -12.54 -28.26
CA LEU A 344 -21.57 -12.23 -29.16
C LEU A 344 -21.70 -13.26 -30.29
N GLU A 345 -20.58 -13.72 -30.84
CA GLU A 345 -20.54 -14.82 -31.83
C GLU A 345 -21.08 -16.12 -31.21
N SER A 346 -20.70 -16.44 -29.97
CA SER A 346 -21.15 -17.66 -29.28
C SER A 346 -22.67 -17.73 -29.04
N VAL A 347 -23.34 -16.58 -28.93
CA VAL A 347 -24.79 -16.49 -28.75
C VAL A 347 -25.54 -16.19 -30.07
N GLY A 348 -24.83 -16.15 -31.20
CA GLY A 348 -25.41 -15.84 -32.52
C GLY A 348 -25.95 -14.41 -32.65
N GLN A 349 -25.50 -13.47 -31.81
CA GLN A 349 -25.93 -12.07 -31.80
C GLN A 349 -24.90 -11.12 -32.43
N PHE A 350 -23.94 -11.66 -33.19
CA PHE A 350 -22.95 -10.88 -33.92
C PHE A 350 -23.37 -10.80 -35.39
N ASP A 351 -24.09 -9.74 -35.76
CA ASP A 351 -24.55 -9.49 -37.13
C ASP A 351 -23.52 -8.69 -37.95
N GLU A 352 -23.73 -8.57 -39.26
CA GLU A 352 -22.82 -7.83 -40.17
C GLU A 352 -22.64 -6.37 -39.74
N ARG A 353 -23.66 -5.77 -39.10
CA ARG A 353 -23.58 -4.41 -38.57
C ARG A 353 -22.65 -4.32 -37.37
N ALA A 354 -22.72 -5.29 -36.45
CA ALA A 354 -21.82 -5.40 -35.31
C ALA A 354 -20.37 -5.68 -35.77
N GLU A 355 -20.18 -6.41 -36.87
CA GLU A 355 -18.86 -6.65 -37.45
C GLU A 355 -18.20 -5.36 -37.96
N ILE A 356 -18.96 -4.51 -38.67
CA ILE A 356 -18.49 -3.20 -39.15
C ILE A 356 -18.15 -2.29 -37.96
N GLU A 357 -19.04 -2.22 -36.96
CA GLU A 357 -18.83 -1.38 -35.78
C GLU A 357 -17.62 -1.84 -34.95
N PHE A 358 -17.43 -3.16 -34.81
CA PHE A 358 -16.24 -3.74 -34.19
C PHE A 358 -14.97 -3.35 -34.95
N ALA A 359 -14.96 -3.49 -36.28
CA ALA A 359 -13.80 -3.14 -37.10
C ALA A 359 -13.43 -1.65 -36.99
N ASP A 360 -14.42 -0.77 -36.92
CA ASP A 360 -14.21 0.67 -36.73
C ASP A 360 -13.66 0.99 -35.32
N ARG A 361 -14.17 0.33 -34.28
CA ARG A 361 -13.67 0.46 -32.91
C ARG A 361 -12.22 -0.02 -32.78
N ILE A 362 -11.88 -1.17 -33.36
CA ILE A 362 -10.50 -1.68 -33.39
C ILE A 362 -9.59 -0.73 -34.14
N LYS A 363 -9.99 -0.21 -35.31
CA LYS A 363 -9.21 0.78 -36.05
C LYS A 363 -8.99 2.07 -35.26
N ASP A 364 -9.99 2.55 -34.52
CA ASP A 364 -9.82 3.73 -33.65
C ASP A 364 -8.84 3.46 -32.51
N VAL A 365 -8.95 2.30 -31.85
CA VAL A 365 -8.00 1.87 -30.81
C VAL A 365 -6.59 1.78 -31.38
N GLN A 366 -6.39 1.16 -32.54
CA GLN A 366 -5.10 1.09 -33.23
C GLN A 366 -4.55 2.48 -33.54
N ARG A 367 -5.38 3.42 -34.02
CA ARG A 367 -4.96 4.82 -34.21
C ARG A 367 -4.58 5.51 -32.89
N ARG A 368 -5.25 5.18 -31.78
CA ARG A 368 -4.89 5.65 -30.43
C ARG A 368 -3.53 5.06 -30.01
N VAL A 369 -3.26 3.78 -30.27
CA VAL A 369 -1.94 3.16 -30.02
C VAL A 369 -0.86 3.84 -30.85
N THR A 370 -1.06 4.04 -32.15
CA THR A 370 -0.09 4.72 -33.02
C THR A 370 0.19 6.15 -32.56
N ARG A 371 -0.82 6.88 -32.09
CA ARG A 371 -0.63 8.21 -31.48
C ARG A 371 0.25 8.16 -30.25
N VAL A 372 0.09 7.14 -29.40
CA VAL A 372 0.91 6.94 -28.21
C VAL A 372 2.33 6.50 -28.59
N ASP A 373 2.49 5.64 -29.59
CA ASP A 373 3.82 5.21 -30.08
C ASP A 373 4.61 6.36 -30.68
N ASN A 374 3.96 7.26 -31.42
CA ASN A 374 4.58 8.47 -31.93
C ASN A 374 5.02 9.44 -30.82
N MET A 375 4.49 9.31 -29.60
CA MET A 375 4.99 10.04 -28.42
C MET A 375 6.26 9.40 -27.84
N ILE A 376 6.53 8.12 -28.12
CA ILE A 376 7.73 7.39 -27.67
C ILE A 376 8.89 7.62 -28.64
N THR A 377 8.66 7.55 -29.95
CA THR A 377 9.68 7.71 -31.00
C THR A 377 10.15 9.15 -31.24
N ALA A 378 9.50 10.15 -30.63
CA ALA A 378 9.99 11.54 -30.61
C ALA A 378 11.09 11.78 -29.55
N ALA A 379 11.46 10.77 -28.76
CA ALA A 379 12.65 10.78 -27.92
C ALA A 379 13.84 10.20 -28.72
N PRO A 380 15.05 10.79 -28.65
CA PRO A 380 16.18 10.42 -29.51
C PRO A 380 16.54 8.95 -29.30
N ALA A 381 16.47 8.17 -30.38
CA ALA A 381 16.85 6.77 -30.41
C ALA A 381 18.36 6.62 -30.16
N ALA A 382 18.71 5.81 -29.17
CA ALA A 382 20.08 5.43 -28.88
C ALA A 382 20.49 4.29 -29.82
N ASP A 383 21.23 4.63 -30.88
CA ASP A 383 21.99 3.64 -31.67
C ASP A 383 23.50 3.83 -31.46
N THR A 384 24.06 2.87 -30.73
CA THR A 384 25.41 2.28 -30.83
C THR A 384 26.55 3.10 -31.45
N SER A 385 27.31 3.85 -30.63
CA SER A 385 28.79 3.93 -30.61
C SER A 385 29.26 4.85 -29.46
N PRO A 386 30.43 4.62 -28.80
CA PRO A 386 30.81 5.33 -27.59
C PRO A 386 31.55 6.63 -27.91
N VAL A 387 30.83 7.69 -28.30
CA VAL A 387 31.42 9.03 -28.40
C VAL A 387 30.41 10.07 -27.93
N SER A 388 30.78 10.78 -26.87
CA SER A 388 30.24 12.08 -26.45
C SER A 388 28.71 12.15 -26.30
N VAL A 389 28.24 12.05 -25.06
CA VAL A 389 26.93 12.60 -24.67
C VAL A 389 27.04 14.12 -24.80
N CYS A 390 26.93 14.62 -26.03
CA CYS A 390 26.46 15.96 -26.25
C CYS A 390 24.99 15.92 -25.84
N VAL A 391 24.71 16.43 -24.65
CA VAL A 391 23.39 16.89 -24.26
C VAL A 391 22.86 17.71 -25.43
N ALA A 392 21.87 17.18 -26.15
CA ALA A 392 21.12 17.97 -27.10
C ALA A 392 20.46 19.07 -26.27
N MET A 393 21.08 20.26 -26.27
CA MET A 393 20.37 21.48 -25.91
C MET A 393 19.07 21.48 -26.72
N PRO A 394 17.91 21.80 -26.12
CA PRO A 394 16.70 21.97 -26.90
C PRO A 394 17.04 22.96 -28.02
N VAL A 395 17.07 22.47 -29.25
CA VAL A 395 17.25 23.35 -30.41
C VAL A 395 16.02 24.25 -30.39
N ASP A 396 16.25 25.52 -30.16
CA ASP A 396 15.18 26.52 -30.15
C ASP A 396 14.72 26.73 -31.60
N ASP A 397 13.97 25.77 -32.14
CA ASP A 397 13.35 25.80 -33.48
C ASP A 397 12.20 26.83 -33.56
N THR A 398 12.17 27.80 -32.65
CA THR A 398 11.20 28.89 -32.67
C THR A 398 11.63 30.01 -33.61
N ILE A 399 12.92 30.11 -33.93
CA ILE A 399 13.51 31.14 -34.78
C ILE A 399 14.23 30.48 -35.94
N ASP A 400 13.94 30.95 -37.16
CA ASP A 400 14.63 30.53 -38.36
C ASP A 400 16.07 31.08 -38.32
N PRO A 401 17.11 30.22 -38.33
CA PRO A 401 18.49 30.66 -38.24
C PRO A 401 18.94 31.49 -39.44
N GLU A 402 18.27 31.38 -40.60
CA GLU A 402 18.62 32.13 -41.81
C GLU A 402 17.93 33.50 -41.86
N THR A 403 16.69 33.59 -41.36
CA THR A 403 15.89 34.83 -41.48
C THR A 403 15.75 35.60 -40.16
N GLY A 404 16.09 35.00 -39.02
CA GLY A 404 15.92 35.57 -37.68
C GLY A 404 14.45 35.79 -37.28
N LEU A 405 13.51 35.29 -38.08
CA LEU A 405 12.07 35.44 -37.87
C LEU A 405 11.51 34.21 -37.16
N LEU A 406 10.36 34.38 -36.50
CA LEU A 406 9.66 33.28 -35.87
C LEU A 406 9.22 32.25 -36.91
N ILE A 407 9.59 30.99 -36.69
CA ILE A 407 9.12 29.88 -37.51
C ILE A 407 7.62 29.71 -37.29
N ALA A 408 6.87 29.62 -38.40
CA ALA A 408 5.43 29.35 -38.37
C ALA A 408 5.15 28.06 -37.59
N THR A 409 4.21 28.12 -36.66
CA THR A 409 3.93 27.06 -35.67
C THR A 409 3.80 25.63 -36.24
N PRO A 410 3.20 25.37 -37.42
CA PRO A 410 3.16 24.04 -38.02
C PRO A 410 4.52 23.44 -38.39
N LYS A 411 5.54 24.28 -38.60
CA LYS A 411 6.92 23.88 -38.94
C LYS A 411 7.79 23.64 -37.70
N CYS A 412 7.30 24.01 -36.51
CA CYS A 412 8.03 23.77 -35.26
C CYS A 412 7.84 22.33 -34.77
N SER A 413 8.78 21.87 -33.95
CA SER A 413 8.72 20.56 -33.31
C SER A 413 7.44 20.38 -32.47
N PRO A 414 6.94 19.13 -32.29
CA PRO A 414 5.73 18.86 -31.51
C PRO A 414 5.73 19.44 -30.09
N SER A 415 6.90 19.48 -29.45
CA SER A 415 7.11 20.06 -28.12
C SER A 415 6.90 21.57 -28.08
N VAL A 416 7.25 22.28 -29.15
CA VAL A 416 7.14 23.75 -29.27
C VAL A 416 5.74 24.18 -29.73
N ARG A 417 5.13 23.45 -30.69
CA ARG A 417 3.81 23.84 -31.23
C ARG A 417 2.66 23.62 -30.24
N GLY A 418 2.74 22.58 -29.41
CA GLY A 418 1.65 22.15 -28.53
C GLY A 418 0.47 21.50 -29.26
N PRO A 419 -0.61 21.12 -28.55
CA PRO A 419 -1.76 20.44 -29.17
C PRO A 419 -2.50 21.35 -30.17
N GLU A 420 -3.21 20.75 -31.11
CA GLU A 420 -4.10 21.49 -32.01
C GLU A 420 -5.21 22.21 -31.22
N THR A 421 -5.54 23.42 -31.65
CA THR A 421 -6.65 24.21 -31.09
C THR A 421 -7.50 24.80 -32.22
N SER A 422 -8.63 25.40 -31.87
CA SER A 422 -9.56 26.02 -32.81
C SER A 422 -10.28 27.20 -32.18
N ILE A 423 -10.94 28.00 -33.02
CA ILE A 423 -11.75 29.15 -32.57
C ILE A 423 -12.80 28.70 -31.55
N CYS A 424 -13.45 27.55 -31.76
CA CYS A 424 -14.47 27.03 -30.84
C CYS A 424 -13.88 26.65 -29.48
N VAL A 425 -12.70 26.03 -29.47
CA VAL A 425 -12.01 25.62 -28.23
C VAL A 425 -11.59 26.83 -27.41
N GLU A 426 -10.95 27.82 -28.04
CA GLU A 426 -10.49 29.02 -27.34
C GLU A 426 -11.65 29.92 -26.91
N ALA A 427 -12.71 30.02 -27.72
CA ALA A 427 -13.90 30.77 -27.34
C ALA A 427 -14.63 30.15 -26.15
N GLY A 428 -14.69 28.80 -26.08
CA GLY A 428 -15.20 28.08 -24.92
C GLY A 428 -14.40 28.39 -23.65
N LYS A 429 -13.06 28.45 -23.73
CA LYS A 429 -12.20 28.87 -22.60
C LYS A 429 -12.47 30.31 -22.16
N MET A 430 -12.81 31.19 -23.09
CA MET A 430 -13.16 32.59 -22.81
C MET A 430 -14.61 32.77 -22.36
N GLY A 431 -15.46 31.73 -22.42
CA GLY A 431 -16.88 31.84 -22.15
C GLY A 431 -17.66 32.68 -23.18
N ILE A 432 -17.15 32.82 -24.41
CA ILE A 432 -17.73 33.67 -25.46
C ILE A 432 -18.37 32.80 -26.55
N GLY A 433 -19.66 33.04 -26.84
CA GLY A 433 -20.34 32.43 -27.98
C GLY A 433 -20.01 33.15 -29.28
N VAL A 434 -19.13 32.58 -30.12
CA VAL A 434 -18.72 33.21 -31.39
C VAL A 434 -19.85 33.20 -32.44
N GLY A 435 -20.69 32.16 -32.43
CA GLY A 435 -21.87 32.05 -33.30
C GLY A 435 -21.58 32.35 -34.78
N GLU A 436 -22.39 33.22 -35.39
CA GLU A 436 -22.28 33.62 -36.80
C GLU A 436 -21.02 34.46 -37.10
N LYS A 437 -20.37 35.01 -36.06
CA LYS A 437 -19.14 35.82 -36.20
C LYS A 437 -17.89 34.97 -36.43
N ALA A 438 -17.99 33.63 -36.46
CA ALA A 438 -16.83 32.74 -36.59
C ALA A 438 -16.00 33.01 -37.85
N GLY A 439 -16.67 33.34 -38.97
CA GLY A 439 -16.00 33.73 -40.20
C GLY A 439 -15.21 35.04 -40.08
N GLN A 440 -15.70 36.00 -39.30
CA GLN A 440 -15.02 37.27 -39.03
C GLN A 440 -13.81 37.05 -38.11
N VAL A 441 -13.97 36.26 -37.04
CA VAL A 441 -12.86 35.85 -36.17
C VAL A 441 -11.77 35.17 -36.98
N GLY A 442 -12.12 34.20 -37.84
CA GLY A 442 -11.13 33.50 -38.68
C GLY A 442 -10.32 34.43 -39.60
N LYS A 443 -10.95 35.48 -40.15
CA LYS A 443 -10.23 36.51 -40.94
C LYS A 443 -9.24 37.29 -40.08
N VAL A 444 -9.64 37.66 -38.86
CA VAL A 444 -8.78 38.39 -37.92
C VAL A 444 -7.63 37.51 -37.43
N VAL A 445 -7.88 36.24 -37.08
CA VAL A 445 -6.82 35.28 -36.72
C VAL A 445 -5.81 35.14 -37.85
N LYS A 446 -6.27 34.97 -39.10
CA LYS A 446 -5.38 34.87 -40.25
C LYS A 446 -4.49 36.10 -40.41
N ARG A 447 -5.04 37.31 -40.21
CA ARG A 447 -4.28 38.55 -40.25
C ARG A 447 -3.22 38.61 -39.14
N LEU A 448 -3.61 38.34 -37.90
CA LEU A 448 -2.70 38.33 -36.75
C LEU A 448 -1.59 37.26 -36.91
N TYR A 449 -1.94 36.12 -37.51
CA TYR A 449 -0.99 35.06 -37.83
C TYR A 449 0.01 35.49 -38.92
N SER A 450 -0.46 36.18 -39.98
CA SER A 450 0.43 36.79 -40.98
C SER A 450 1.34 37.87 -40.40
N GLU A 451 0.86 38.64 -39.43
CA GLU A 451 1.66 39.67 -38.73
C GLU A 451 2.78 39.03 -37.89
N ARG A 452 2.50 37.90 -37.23
CA ARG A 452 3.48 37.20 -36.38
C ARG A 452 4.52 36.42 -37.18
N TYR A 453 4.10 35.67 -38.20
CA TYR A 453 4.94 34.70 -38.90
C TYR A 453 5.24 35.07 -40.35
N GLY A 454 4.83 36.25 -40.80
CA GLY A 454 4.96 36.72 -42.18
C GLY A 454 3.79 36.33 -43.09
N GLN A 455 3.64 37.07 -44.19
CA GLN A 455 2.52 36.93 -45.11
C GLN A 455 2.44 35.55 -45.78
N GLU A 456 3.58 34.90 -46.01
CA GLU A 456 3.61 33.57 -46.60
C GLU A 456 3.04 32.51 -45.64
N ALA A 457 3.37 32.59 -44.35
CA ALA A 457 2.86 31.70 -43.33
C ALA A 457 1.34 31.80 -43.19
N GLY A 458 0.78 33.01 -43.25
CA GLY A 458 -0.68 33.21 -43.22
C GLY A 458 -1.42 32.70 -44.46
N ARG A 459 -0.74 32.54 -45.61
CA ARG A 459 -1.31 31.90 -46.81
C ARG A 459 -1.27 30.37 -46.73
N LYS A 460 -0.26 29.81 -46.03
CA LYS A 460 0.01 28.37 -45.93
C LYS A 460 -0.42 27.76 -44.57
N ILE A 461 -1.48 28.30 -43.96
CA ILE A 461 -2.04 27.71 -42.74
C ILE A 461 -2.61 26.33 -43.10
N PRO A 462 -2.24 25.24 -42.39
CA PRO A 462 -2.79 23.91 -42.63
C PRO A 462 -4.30 23.91 -42.51
N LYS A 463 -4.98 23.06 -43.28
CA LYS A 463 -6.43 22.90 -43.22
C LYS A 463 -6.79 21.48 -42.84
N ARG A 464 -7.80 21.34 -41.99
CA ARG A 464 -8.42 20.05 -41.66
C ARG A 464 -9.81 19.95 -42.23
N SER A 465 -10.18 18.74 -42.66
CA SER A 465 -11.56 18.45 -43.03
C SER A 465 -12.42 18.33 -41.76
N THR A 466 -13.53 19.05 -41.73
CA THR A 466 -14.52 19.01 -40.65
C THR A 466 -15.93 19.02 -41.27
N THR A 467 -16.96 18.86 -40.45
CA THR A 467 -18.35 19.00 -40.87
C THR A 467 -18.99 20.19 -40.15
N PHE A 468 -19.56 21.13 -40.90
CA PHE A 468 -20.32 22.26 -40.35
C PHE A 468 -21.76 22.17 -40.83
N ARG A 469 -22.72 22.02 -39.90
CA ARG A 469 -24.15 21.81 -40.21
C ARG A 469 -24.40 20.67 -41.21
N GLY A 470 -23.68 19.55 -41.04
CA GLY A 470 -23.81 18.36 -41.89
C GLY A 470 -23.15 18.46 -43.27
N LYS A 471 -22.49 19.57 -43.61
CA LYS A 471 -21.74 19.73 -44.87
C LYS A 471 -20.23 19.64 -44.63
N PRO A 472 -19.46 18.97 -45.51
CA PRO A 472 -18.00 19.00 -45.44
C PRO A 472 -17.48 20.43 -45.56
N PHE A 473 -16.54 20.80 -44.70
CA PHE A 473 -15.95 22.12 -44.62
C PHE A 473 -14.45 22.00 -44.29
N SER A 474 -13.61 22.84 -44.87
CA SER A 474 -12.17 22.87 -44.59
C SER A 474 -11.84 24.05 -43.68
N GLU A 475 -11.51 23.77 -42.43
CA GLU A 475 -11.17 24.76 -41.42
C GLU A 475 -9.65 24.93 -41.32
N ASN A 476 -9.16 26.15 -41.05
CA ASN A 476 -7.76 26.38 -40.72
C ASN A 476 -7.41 25.72 -39.37
N THR A 477 -6.29 25.01 -39.33
CA THR A 477 -5.78 24.35 -38.13
C THR A 477 -4.73 25.23 -37.46
N TYR A 478 -4.92 25.50 -36.18
CA TYR A 478 -4.00 26.25 -35.32
C TYR A 478 -3.50 25.36 -34.17
N TYR A 479 -2.48 25.81 -33.46
CA TYR A 479 -1.91 25.07 -32.32
C TYR A 479 -1.88 25.91 -31.05
N ALA A 480 -1.66 25.27 -29.91
CA ALA A 480 -1.71 25.90 -28.60
C ALA A 480 -0.76 27.11 -28.47
N ARG A 481 0.39 27.09 -29.16
CA ARG A 481 1.31 28.23 -29.24
C ARG A 481 0.68 29.50 -29.82
N ASP A 482 -0.36 29.36 -30.63
CA ASP A 482 -1.09 30.46 -31.29
C ASP A 482 -2.41 30.80 -30.58
N SER A 483 -2.68 30.22 -29.40
CA SER A 483 -3.95 30.43 -28.68
C SER A 483 -4.21 31.90 -28.39
N ASP A 484 -3.16 32.66 -28.11
CA ASP A 484 -3.24 34.10 -27.82
C ASP A 484 -3.71 34.92 -29.04
N LEU A 485 -3.31 34.53 -30.25
CA LEU A 485 -3.78 35.16 -31.49
C LEU A 485 -5.28 34.91 -31.69
N ILE A 486 -5.74 33.70 -31.37
CA ILE A 486 -7.15 33.30 -31.46
C ILE A 486 -7.99 34.06 -30.43
N GLN A 487 -7.54 34.08 -29.17
CA GLN A 487 -8.22 34.80 -28.09
C GLN A 487 -8.28 36.30 -28.37
N ARG A 488 -7.19 36.90 -28.88
CA ARG A 488 -7.16 38.31 -29.30
C ARG A 488 -8.14 38.59 -30.44
N ALA A 489 -8.21 37.71 -31.44
CA ALA A 489 -9.17 37.85 -32.54
C ALA A 489 -10.62 37.75 -32.06
N ILE A 490 -10.91 36.83 -31.13
CA ILE A 490 -12.24 36.71 -30.50
C ILE A 490 -12.57 38.00 -29.76
N GLY A 491 -11.64 38.54 -28.96
CA GLY A 491 -11.82 39.82 -28.28
C GLY A 491 -12.13 40.97 -29.25
N LEU A 492 -11.39 41.09 -30.35
CA LEU A 492 -11.59 42.17 -31.33
C LEU A 492 -12.94 42.11 -32.06
N VAL A 493 -13.50 40.92 -32.26
CA VAL A 493 -14.73 40.72 -33.05
C VAL A 493 -15.98 40.56 -32.18
N CYS A 494 -15.82 39.98 -30.99
CA CYS A 494 -16.90 39.60 -30.10
C CYS A 494 -17.01 40.46 -28.85
N ALA A 495 -16.06 41.37 -28.58
CA ALA A 495 -16.25 42.36 -27.52
C ALA A 495 -17.51 43.21 -27.79
N PRO A 496 -18.29 43.53 -26.75
CA PRO A 496 -19.38 44.50 -26.89
C PRO A 496 -18.77 45.84 -27.34
N ALA A 497 -19.41 46.49 -28.31
CA ALA A 497 -19.08 47.87 -28.63
C ALA A 497 -19.16 48.66 -27.31
N ALA A 498 -18.08 49.34 -26.93
CA ALA A 498 -18.16 50.34 -25.88
C ALA A 498 -19.24 51.33 -26.33
N THR A 499 -20.39 51.29 -25.67
CA THR A 499 -21.41 52.32 -25.79
C THR A 499 -20.73 53.66 -25.50
N PRO A 500 -20.75 54.62 -26.44
CA PRO A 500 -20.22 55.96 -26.19
C PRO A 500 -20.97 56.67 -25.06
#